data_AF-A0A535FXX1-F1
#
_entry.id   AF-A0A535FXX1-F1
#
_cell.length_a   1.000
_cell.length_b   1.000
_cell.length_c   1.000
_cell.angle_alpha   90.00
_cell.angle_beta   90.00
_cell.angle_gamma   90.00
#
_symmetry.space_group_name_H-M   'P 1'
#
loop_
_entity.id
_entity.type
_entity.pdbx_description
1 polymer ?
#
loop_
_entity_poly.entity_id
_entity_poly.type
_entity_poly.pdbx_seq_one_letter_code
_entity_poly.pdbx_strand_id
1 'polypeptide(L)'
;MRYVALATDYDGTLASQGRVDGETIDALKRLAASGRKSILVTGRRLEDLERVFPEVTIFDLVVAENGPVLSRPRSGEIRLLAQPPAPTFVDALRRRGVDPLAIGHVVVATVQPNDTLVAEVIAELGLDLQVILNKGSVMVLPRSVDKATGLAQALNEMSLSPETVVGVGDAENDITFLSMCGRGIAVANALDAVKQRADYVTQGRSSAGVREIINQLVTDDLQSLDAVARARA
;
A
#
# COMPACT_ATOMS: atom_id res chain seq x y z
N MET A 1 -16.54 -2.29 19.09
CA MET A 1 -15.92 -2.00 17.79
C MET A 1 -15.08 -3.20 17.42
N ARG A 2 -15.52 -3.94 16.39
CA ARG A 2 -14.84 -5.11 15.83
C ARG A 2 -13.66 -4.69 14.96
N TYR A 3 -13.86 -3.73 14.07
CA TYR A 3 -12.80 -3.23 13.20
C TYR A 3 -12.26 -1.92 13.74
N VAL A 4 -11.01 -1.93 14.18
CA VAL A 4 -10.35 -0.80 14.86
C VAL A 4 -9.40 -0.03 13.94
N ALA A 5 -9.09 -0.57 12.75
CA ALA A 5 -8.19 0.07 11.80
C ALA A 5 -8.62 -0.12 10.33
N LEU A 6 -8.28 0.86 9.50
CA LEU A 6 -8.34 0.79 8.04
C LEU A 6 -6.91 0.79 7.50
N ALA A 7 -6.56 -0.22 6.71
CA ALA A 7 -5.37 -0.26 5.86
C ALA A 7 -5.80 -0.07 4.40
N THR A 8 -5.28 0.93 3.71
CA THR A 8 -5.70 1.21 2.31
C THR A 8 -4.51 1.41 1.41
N ASP A 9 -4.60 0.92 0.17
CA ASP A 9 -3.68 1.31 -0.89
C ASP A 9 -3.91 2.77 -1.33
N TYR A 10 -2.88 3.36 -1.94
CA TYR A 10 -2.92 4.71 -2.50
C TYR A 10 -3.40 4.76 -3.97
N ASP A 11 -2.67 4.15 -4.91
CA ASP A 11 -2.80 4.44 -6.34
C ASP A 11 -3.86 3.57 -7.04
N GLY A 12 -5.02 4.16 -7.35
CA GLY A 12 -6.14 3.39 -7.91
C GLY A 12 -7.16 2.98 -6.85
N THR A 13 -6.77 3.09 -5.58
CA THR A 13 -7.59 2.87 -4.39
C THR A 13 -7.95 4.20 -3.71
N LEU A 14 -7.11 4.78 -2.87
CA LEU A 14 -7.42 6.06 -2.19
C LEU A 14 -7.41 7.25 -3.16
N ALA A 15 -6.47 7.25 -4.10
CA ALA A 15 -6.27 8.28 -5.08
C ALA A 15 -6.83 7.87 -6.45
N SER A 16 -7.52 8.81 -7.10
CA SER A 16 -7.93 8.70 -8.50
C SER A 16 -7.03 9.60 -9.33
N GLN A 17 -6.41 9.05 -10.39
CA GLN A 17 -5.44 9.79 -11.21
C GLN A 17 -4.31 10.45 -10.38
N GLY A 18 -3.87 9.78 -9.31
CA GLY A 18 -2.80 10.26 -8.43
C GLY A 18 -3.19 11.41 -7.50
N ARG A 19 -4.49 11.72 -7.34
CA ARG A 19 -5.00 12.74 -6.42
C ARG A 19 -6.06 12.18 -5.48
N VAL A 20 -6.03 12.65 -4.24
CA VAL A 20 -7.08 12.38 -3.24
C VAL A 20 -7.98 13.61 -3.18
N ASP A 21 -9.29 13.42 -3.36
CA ASP A 21 -10.26 14.52 -3.31
C ASP A 21 -10.59 14.95 -1.87
N GLY A 22 -11.12 16.16 -1.71
CA GLY A 22 -11.46 16.73 -0.40
C GLY A 22 -12.51 15.91 0.36
N GLU A 23 -13.48 15.32 -0.35
CA GLU A 23 -14.52 14.47 0.26
C GLU A 23 -13.92 13.21 0.90
N THR A 24 -12.87 12.67 0.30
CA THR A 24 -12.13 11.50 0.78
C THR A 24 -11.24 11.87 1.96
N ILE A 25 -10.59 13.03 1.91
CA ILE A 25 -9.88 13.60 3.07
C ILE A 25 -10.84 13.76 4.26
N ASP A 26 -12.03 14.30 4.04
CA ASP A 26 -13.02 14.48 5.10
C ASP A 26 -13.57 13.15 5.62
N ALA A 27 -13.69 12.13 4.76
CA ALA A 27 -14.00 10.77 5.21
C ALA A 27 -12.91 10.20 6.12
N LEU A 28 -11.63 10.32 5.74
CA LEU A 28 -10.51 9.88 6.58
C LEU A 28 -10.49 10.61 7.94
N LYS A 29 -10.79 11.92 7.97
CA LYS A 29 -10.95 12.66 9.23
C LYS A 29 -12.09 12.11 10.09
N ARG A 30 -13.24 11.76 9.49
CA ARG A 30 -14.35 11.10 10.22
C ARG A 30 -13.96 9.73 10.76
N LEU A 31 -13.19 8.96 10.00
CA LEU A 31 -12.65 7.68 10.45
C LEU A 31 -11.78 7.89 11.70
N ALA A 32 -10.82 8.82 11.64
CA ALA A 32 -9.96 9.15 12.78
C ALA A 32 -10.77 9.64 14.00
N ALA A 33 -11.77 10.50 13.79
CA ALA A 33 -12.66 10.98 14.85
C ALA A 33 -13.50 9.87 15.50
N SER A 34 -13.72 8.74 14.81
CA SER A 34 -14.39 7.56 15.38
C SER A 34 -13.51 6.77 16.35
N GLY A 35 -12.23 7.16 16.53
CA GLY A 35 -11.25 6.45 17.36
C GLY A 35 -10.52 5.32 16.64
N ARG A 36 -10.81 5.09 15.36
CA ARG A 36 -10.14 4.10 14.52
C ARG A 36 -8.79 4.59 14.03
N LYS A 37 -7.89 3.65 13.82
CA LYS A 37 -6.58 3.86 13.24
C LYS A 37 -6.63 3.83 11.71
N SER A 38 -5.71 4.55 11.08
CA SER A 38 -5.57 4.56 9.64
C SER A 38 -4.12 4.29 9.23
N ILE A 39 -3.95 3.34 8.31
CA ILE A 39 -2.67 2.89 7.78
C ILE A 39 -2.72 3.04 6.26
N LEU A 40 -1.75 3.74 5.69
CA LEU A 40 -1.59 3.81 4.23
C LEU A 40 -0.55 2.79 3.79
N VAL A 41 -0.86 1.98 2.78
CA VAL A 41 0.05 0.92 2.27
C VAL A 41 0.32 1.15 0.79
N THR A 42 1.50 1.67 0.43
CA THR A 42 1.76 2.15 -0.93
C THR A 42 3.06 1.61 -1.51
N GLY A 43 3.08 1.47 -2.84
CA GLY A 43 4.31 1.23 -3.61
C GLY A 43 5.16 2.48 -3.85
N ARG A 44 4.63 3.68 -3.56
CA ARG A 44 5.35 4.94 -3.77
C ARG A 44 6.56 5.06 -2.84
N ARG A 45 7.59 5.78 -3.32
CA ARG A 45 8.63 6.31 -2.45
C ARG A 45 7.99 7.28 -1.46
N LEU A 46 8.49 7.28 -0.21
CA LEU A 46 7.93 8.11 0.85
C LEU A 46 7.93 9.60 0.47
N GLU A 47 9.06 10.10 -0.05
CA GLU A 47 9.20 11.50 -0.49
C GLU A 47 8.24 11.87 -1.64
N ASP A 48 8.00 10.93 -2.57
CA ASP A 48 7.06 11.16 -3.68
C ASP A 48 5.63 11.22 -3.17
N LEU A 49 5.28 10.36 -2.21
CA LEU A 49 3.98 10.36 -1.55
C LEU A 49 3.74 11.70 -0.82
N GLU A 50 4.68 12.12 0.02
CA GLU A 50 4.57 13.37 0.81
C GLU A 50 4.39 14.60 -0.08
N ARG A 51 5.04 14.59 -1.26
CA ARG A 51 4.91 15.67 -2.25
C ARG A 51 3.54 15.70 -2.94
N VAL A 52 2.95 14.55 -3.24
CA VAL A 52 1.64 14.50 -3.95
C VAL A 52 0.45 14.49 -3.01
N PHE A 53 0.65 14.14 -1.73
CA PHE A 53 -0.38 14.06 -0.72
C PHE A 53 0.10 14.66 0.62
N PRO A 54 0.14 16.00 0.72
CA PRO A 54 0.58 16.70 1.95
C PRO A 54 -0.24 16.34 3.20
N GLU A 55 -1.48 15.88 3.02
CA GLU A 55 -2.38 15.42 4.08
C GLU A 55 -2.06 14.00 4.59
N VAL A 56 -0.92 13.42 4.21
CA VAL A 56 -0.44 12.12 4.72
C VAL A 56 -0.40 12.05 6.25
N THR A 57 -0.32 13.19 6.94
CA THR A 57 -0.40 13.32 8.41
C THR A 57 -1.73 12.90 9.03
N ILE A 58 -2.77 12.68 8.22
CA ILE A 58 -4.01 12.06 8.67
C ILE A 58 -3.80 10.60 9.08
N PHE A 59 -2.87 9.90 8.42
CA PHE A 59 -2.53 8.51 8.72
C PHE A 59 -1.73 8.38 10.01
N ASP A 60 -2.04 7.35 10.81
CA ASP A 60 -1.27 7.01 12.00
C ASP A 60 0.08 6.38 11.62
N LEU A 61 0.11 5.61 10.52
CA LEU A 61 1.30 4.94 10.01
C LEU A 61 1.23 4.79 8.48
N VAL A 62 2.37 4.91 7.81
CA VAL A 62 2.53 4.67 6.37
C VAL A 62 3.52 3.54 6.14
N VAL A 63 3.08 2.51 5.41
CA VAL A 63 3.92 1.47 4.83
C VAL A 63 4.23 1.90 3.39
N ALA A 64 5.43 2.41 3.15
CA ALA A 64 5.87 2.91 1.86
C ALA A 64 6.79 1.92 1.13
N GLU A 65 7.11 2.24 -0.13
CA GLU A 65 8.07 1.50 -0.96
C GLU A 65 7.74 0.01 -1.16
N ASN A 66 6.44 -0.33 -1.18
CA ASN A 66 5.91 -1.70 -1.16
C ASN A 66 6.34 -2.51 0.07
N GLY A 67 6.41 -1.90 1.26
CA GLY A 67 6.60 -2.65 2.50
C GLY A 67 7.73 -2.22 3.43
N PRO A 68 8.96 -2.01 2.94
CA PRO A 68 10.13 -1.97 3.81
C PRO A 68 10.32 -0.66 4.58
N VAL A 69 9.52 0.38 4.29
CA VAL A 69 9.63 1.68 4.95
C VAL A 69 8.38 1.92 5.78
N LEU A 70 8.53 1.97 7.09
CA LEU A 70 7.47 2.42 7.99
C LEU A 70 7.73 3.88 8.35
N SER A 71 6.73 4.74 8.18
CA SER A 71 6.78 6.15 8.55
C SER A 71 5.63 6.49 9.48
N ARG A 72 5.90 7.34 10.49
CA ARG A 72 4.90 8.02 11.31
C ARG A 72 4.83 9.48 10.88
N PRO A 73 3.92 9.86 9.98
CA PRO A 73 3.95 11.17 9.33
C PRO A 73 3.92 12.37 10.29
N ARG A 74 3.26 12.23 11.45
CA ARG A 74 3.15 13.32 12.43
C ARG A 74 4.45 13.60 13.19
N SER A 75 5.24 12.58 13.48
CA SER A 75 6.54 12.74 14.16
C SER A 75 7.70 12.83 13.17
N GLY A 76 7.51 12.40 11.92
CA GLY A 76 8.58 12.24 10.94
C GLY A 76 9.49 11.05 11.22
N GLU A 77 9.11 10.16 12.13
CA GLU A 77 9.89 8.96 12.44
C GLU A 77 9.82 7.97 11.26
N ILE A 78 10.98 7.48 10.84
CA ILE A 78 11.13 6.48 9.78
C ILE A 78 11.87 5.26 10.33
N ARG A 79 11.33 4.07 10.07
CA ARG A 79 11.94 2.78 10.38
C ARG A 79 12.05 1.93 9.13
N LEU A 80 13.24 1.41 8.88
CA LEU A 80 13.52 0.53 7.75
C LEU A 80 13.45 -0.93 8.20
N LEU A 81 12.74 -1.76 7.44
CA LEU A 81 12.61 -3.20 7.64
C LEU A 81 13.60 -4.01 6.80
N ALA A 82 14.33 -3.34 5.90
CA ALA A 82 15.37 -3.92 5.08
C ALA A 82 16.50 -2.92 4.84
N GLN A 83 17.64 -3.42 4.33
CA GLN A 83 18.80 -2.60 4.07
C GLN A 83 18.57 -1.69 2.85
N PRO A 84 19.13 -0.47 2.84
CA PRO A 84 19.17 0.36 1.65
C PRO A 84 19.87 -0.33 0.47
N PRO A 85 19.60 0.10 -0.78
CA PRO A 85 20.27 -0.45 -1.96
C PRO A 85 21.78 -0.34 -1.84
N ALA A 86 22.50 -1.42 -2.13
CA ALA A 86 23.95 -1.41 -2.13
C ALA A 86 24.48 -0.34 -3.13
N PRO A 87 25.43 0.53 -2.75
CA PRO A 87 25.98 1.52 -3.68
C PRO A 87 26.56 0.89 -4.95
N THR A 88 27.17 -0.30 -4.83
CA THR A 88 27.69 -1.08 -5.96
C THR A 88 26.61 -1.46 -6.97
N PHE A 89 25.40 -1.78 -6.50
CA PHE A 89 24.24 -2.06 -7.34
C PHE A 89 23.79 -0.81 -8.10
N VAL A 90 23.59 0.30 -7.38
CA VAL A 90 23.15 1.57 -7.97
C VAL A 90 24.16 2.08 -9.00
N ASP A 91 25.45 2.01 -8.70
CA ASP A 91 26.49 2.47 -9.61
C ASP A 91 26.62 1.56 -10.84
N ALA A 92 26.37 0.25 -10.70
CA ALA A 92 26.33 -0.65 -11.84
C ALA A 92 25.17 -0.32 -12.79
N LEU A 93 23.97 -0.06 -12.26
CA LEU A 93 22.83 0.38 -13.07
C LEU A 93 23.13 1.69 -13.82
N ARG A 94 23.72 2.68 -13.13
CA ARG A 94 24.13 3.96 -13.75
C ARG A 94 25.16 3.75 -14.86
N ARG A 95 26.19 2.94 -14.63
CA ARG A 95 27.22 2.64 -15.65
C ARG A 95 26.64 1.95 -16.88
N ARG A 96 25.58 1.15 -16.69
CA ARG A 96 24.87 0.49 -17.79
C ARG A 96 23.84 1.38 -18.49
N GLY A 97 23.69 2.64 -18.07
CA GLY A 97 22.80 3.61 -18.70
C GLY A 97 21.33 3.48 -18.31
N VAL A 98 21.02 2.87 -17.16
CA VAL A 98 19.65 2.86 -16.64
C VAL A 98 19.22 4.28 -16.30
N ASP A 99 18.29 4.81 -17.08
CA ASP A 99 17.66 6.12 -16.89
C ASP A 99 16.19 6.04 -17.37
N PRO A 100 15.22 6.67 -16.68
CA PRO A 100 15.32 7.28 -15.35
C PRO A 100 15.69 6.27 -14.25
N LEU A 101 16.47 6.70 -13.26
CA LEU A 101 16.79 5.89 -12.08
C LEU A 101 16.53 6.68 -10.79
N ALA A 102 15.57 6.21 -10.00
CA ALA A 102 15.20 6.77 -8.72
C ALA A 102 15.59 5.82 -7.58
N ILE A 103 16.13 6.39 -6.51
CA ILE A 103 16.55 5.65 -5.31
C ILE A 103 15.71 6.14 -4.14
N GLY A 104 14.96 5.24 -3.51
CA GLY A 104 14.27 5.47 -2.26
C GLY A 104 15.13 5.07 -1.06
N HIS A 105 14.50 4.86 0.08
CA HIS A 105 15.21 4.36 1.27
C HIS A 105 15.65 2.91 1.08
N VAL A 106 14.82 2.09 0.44
CA VAL A 106 15.06 0.66 0.17
C VAL A 106 14.77 0.32 -1.29
N VAL A 107 13.77 0.95 -1.92
CA VAL A 107 13.42 0.67 -3.32
C VAL A 107 14.39 1.35 -4.29
N VAL A 108 14.74 0.63 -5.36
CA VAL A 108 15.26 1.24 -6.59
C VAL A 108 14.16 1.20 -7.63
N ALA A 109 13.82 2.34 -8.22
CA ALA A 109 12.77 2.46 -9.20
C ALA A 109 13.28 2.97 -10.54
N THR A 110 12.81 2.38 -11.62
CA THR A 110 13.03 2.79 -13.01
C THR A 110 11.78 2.47 -13.82
N VAL A 111 11.87 2.48 -15.14
CA VAL A 111 10.76 2.20 -16.07
C VAL A 111 11.18 1.14 -17.08
N GLN A 112 10.20 0.46 -17.67
CA GLN A 112 10.46 -0.42 -18.79
C GLN A 112 10.97 0.39 -19.99
N PRO A 113 11.92 -0.14 -20.77
CA PRO A 113 12.39 -1.53 -20.79
C PRO A 113 13.64 -1.81 -19.90
N ASN A 114 13.95 -0.97 -18.91
CA ASN A 114 15.16 -1.18 -18.09
C ASN A 114 15.10 -2.42 -17.18
N ASP A 115 13.95 -3.10 -17.06
CA ASP A 115 13.77 -4.32 -16.27
C ASP A 115 14.74 -5.44 -16.64
N THR A 116 15.03 -5.61 -17.94
CA THR A 116 15.98 -6.63 -18.42
C THR A 116 17.38 -6.33 -17.90
N LEU A 117 17.83 -5.08 -18.05
CA LEU A 117 19.16 -4.64 -17.61
C LEU A 117 19.30 -4.68 -16.09
N VAL A 118 18.24 -4.33 -15.36
CA VAL A 118 18.18 -4.48 -13.91
C VAL A 118 18.38 -5.93 -13.49
N ALA A 119 17.67 -6.87 -14.12
CA ALA A 119 17.77 -8.30 -13.83
C ALA A 119 19.19 -8.85 -14.10
N GLU A 120 19.83 -8.40 -15.19
CA GLU A 120 21.22 -8.73 -15.50
C GLU A 120 22.17 -8.27 -14.39
N VAL A 121 22.07 -7.02 -13.95
CA VAL A 121 22.94 -6.47 -12.89
C VAL A 121 22.71 -7.17 -11.55
N ILE A 122 21.46 -7.51 -11.21
CA ILE A 122 21.14 -8.31 -10.01
C ILE A 122 21.86 -9.65 -10.06
N ALA A 123 21.80 -10.35 -11.21
CA ALA A 123 22.43 -11.65 -11.39
C ALA A 123 23.97 -11.57 -11.38
N GLU A 124 24.57 -10.58 -12.06
CA GLU A 124 26.02 -10.35 -12.10
C GLU A 124 26.61 -10.11 -10.71
N LEU A 125 25.88 -9.39 -9.86
CA LEU A 125 26.31 -9.07 -8.49
C LEU A 125 25.87 -10.12 -7.46
N GLY A 126 25.12 -11.15 -7.86
CA GLY A 126 24.63 -12.20 -6.96
C GLY A 126 23.70 -11.69 -5.86
N LEU A 127 22.88 -10.67 -6.15
CA LEU A 127 22.02 -10.01 -5.16
C LEU A 127 20.67 -10.73 -5.02
N ASP A 128 20.18 -10.85 -3.79
CA ASP A 128 18.84 -11.39 -3.51
C ASP A 128 17.77 -10.29 -3.60
N LEU A 129 17.55 -9.79 -4.81
CA LEU A 129 16.57 -8.77 -5.14
C LEU A 129 15.48 -9.35 -6.06
N GLN A 130 14.26 -8.81 -5.94
CA GLN A 130 13.14 -9.05 -6.84
C GLN A 130 12.87 -7.81 -7.69
N VAL A 131 12.43 -8.05 -8.93
CA VAL A 131 11.90 -7.02 -9.82
C VAL A 131 10.39 -7.12 -9.83
N ILE A 132 9.73 -6.02 -9.48
CA ILE A 132 8.27 -5.88 -9.45
C ILE A 132 7.88 -4.92 -10.58
N LEU A 133 7.01 -5.39 -11.48
CA LEU A 133 6.49 -4.59 -12.58
C LEU A 133 5.12 -4.03 -12.22
N ASN A 134 4.91 -2.74 -12.44
CA ASN A 134 3.62 -2.09 -12.22
C ASN A 134 3.36 -0.99 -13.23
N LYS A 135 2.46 -1.22 -14.20
CA LYS A 135 2.03 -0.24 -15.21
C LYS A 135 3.20 0.47 -15.91
N GLY A 136 4.22 -0.29 -16.32
CA GLY A 136 5.43 0.24 -16.96
C GLY A 136 6.54 0.71 -16.00
N SER A 137 6.25 0.80 -14.70
CA SER A 137 7.27 1.02 -13.67
C SER A 137 7.98 -0.29 -13.32
N VAL A 138 9.26 -0.18 -12.98
CA VAL A 138 10.12 -1.27 -12.54
C VAL A 138 10.61 -0.92 -11.13
N MET A 139 10.24 -1.71 -10.14
CA MET A 139 10.64 -1.50 -8.75
C MET A 139 11.50 -2.68 -8.31
N VAL A 140 12.60 -2.40 -7.63
CA VAL A 140 13.56 -3.40 -7.18
C VAL A 140 13.67 -3.33 -5.67
N LEU A 141 13.44 -4.46 -5.02
CA LEU A 141 13.36 -4.61 -3.58
C LEU A 141 13.98 -5.94 -3.14
N PRO A 142 14.39 -6.09 -1.88
CA PRO A 142 14.70 -7.40 -1.30
C PRO A 142 13.51 -8.36 -1.41
N ARG A 143 13.76 -9.66 -1.60
CA ARG A 143 12.69 -10.67 -1.69
C ARG A 143 11.91 -10.86 -0.40
N SER A 144 12.49 -10.49 0.73
CA SER A 144 11.92 -10.66 2.06
C SER A 144 10.86 -9.62 2.42
N VAL A 145 10.60 -8.63 1.55
CA VAL A 145 9.68 -7.51 1.83
C VAL A 145 8.64 -7.34 0.72
N ASP A 146 7.42 -7.05 1.15
CA ASP A 146 6.25 -6.73 0.33
C ASP A 146 5.24 -5.92 1.19
N LYS A 147 4.13 -5.51 0.58
CA LYS A 147 3.08 -4.75 1.29
C LYS A 147 2.54 -5.49 2.52
N ALA A 148 2.42 -6.82 2.44
CA ALA A 148 1.86 -7.64 3.50
C ALA A 148 2.82 -7.74 4.71
N THR A 149 4.10 -8.01 4.48
CA THR A 149 5.13 -8.02 5.52
C THR A 149 5.31 -6.65 6.16
N GLY A 150 5.26 -5.58 5.36
CA GLY A 150 5.25 -4.21 5.88
C GLY A 150 4.03 -3.91 6.75
N LEU A 151 2.82 -4.29 6.30
CA LEU A 151 1.60 -4.16 7.09
C LEU A 151 1.68 -4.98 8.40
N ALA A 152 2.18 -6.21 8.36
CA ALA A 152 2.34 -7.03 9.56
C ALA A 152 3.24 -6.35 10.61
N GLN A 153 4.35 -5.73 10.19
CA GLN A 153 5.21 -4.98 11.10
C GLN A 153 4.54 -3.71 11.63
N ALA A 154 3.79 -3.00 10.78
CA ALA A 154 3.00 -1.84 11.19
C ALA A 154 1.95 -2.21 12.26
N LEU A 155 1.21 -3.29 12.06
CA LEU A 155 0.21 -3.76 13.02
C LEU A 155 0.84 -4.16 14.35
N ASN A 156 2.00 -4.82 14.31
CA ASN A 156 2.75 -5.16 15.51
C ASN A 156 3.18 -3.91 16.31
N GLU A 157 3.70 -2.88 15.65
CA GLU A 157 4.05 -1.61 16.31
C GLU A 157 2.85 -0.90 16.94
N MET A 158 1.67 -1.05 16.32
CA MET A 158 0.42 -0.46 16.78
C MET A 158 -0.31 -1.35 17.79
N SER A 159 0.23 -2.55 18.09
CA SER A 159 -0.42 -3.57 18.94
C SER A 159 -1.83 -3.93 18.45
N LEU A 160 -2.00 -4.05 17.13
CA LEU A 160 -3.26 -4.39 16.47
C LEU A 160 -3.24 -5.82 15.95
N SER A 161 -4.37 -6.52 16.09
CA SER A 161 -4.55 -7.85 15.49
C SER A 161 -5.08 -7.69 14.05
N PRO A 162 -4.53 -8.44 13.06
CA PRO A 162 -4.98 -8.36 11.67
C PRO A 162 -6.50 -8.59 11.49
N GLU A 163 -7.11 -9.42 12.32
CA GLU A 163 -8.55 -9.73 12.33
C GLU A 163 -9.44 -8.51 12.62
N THR A 164 -8.87 -7.46 13.21
CA THR A 164 -9.55 -6.20 13.54
C THR A 164 -9.29 -5.10 12.49
N VAL A 165 -8.65 -5.44 11.38
CA VAL A 165 -8.28 -4.51 10.30
C VAL A 165 -9.17 -4.73 9.08
N VAL A 166 -9.59 -3.62 8.47
CA VAL A 166 -10.18 -3.61 7.13
C VAL A 166 -9.10 -3.20 6.13
N GLY A 167 -8.81 -4.06 5.16
CA GLY A 167 -7.91 -3.78 4.05
C GLY A 167 -8.69 -3.32 2.81
N VAL A 168 -8.20 -2.31 2.09
CA VAL A 168 -8.78 -1.87 0.81
C VAL A 168 -7.67 -1.73 -0.25
N GLY A 169 -7.88 -2.31 -1.44
CA GLY A 169 -6.89 -2.30 -2.54
C GLY A 169 -7.50 -2.50 -3.93
N ASP A 170 -6.65 -2.43 -4.97
CA ASP A 170 -7.08 -2.54 -6.37
C ASP A 170 -6.19 -3.40 -7.28
N ALA A 171 -4.95 -3.68 -6.88
CA ALA A 171 -3.94 -4.32 -7.72
C ALA A 171 -3.39 -5.65 -7.15
N GLU A 172 -2.64 -6.40 -7.96
CA GLU A 172 -2.13 -7.73 -7.60
C GLU A 172 -1.23 -7.72 -6.36
N ASN A 173 -0.41 -6.68 -6.18
CA ASN A 173 0.45 -6.50 -5.01
C ASN A 173 -0.34 -6.20 -3.72
N ASP A 174 -1.66 -5.99 -3.80
CA ASP A 174 -2.53 -5.80 -2.64
C ASP A 174 -3.09 -7.12 -2.10
N ILE A 175 -3.23 -8.14 -2.95
CA ILE A 175 -3.91 -9.41 -2.64
C ILE A 175 -3.44 -10.00 -1.31
N THR A 176 -2.12 -10.09 -1.11
CA THR A 176 -1.55 -10.73 0.08
C THR A 176 -1.88 -9.96 1.36
N PHE A 177 -1.86 -8.61 1.34
CA PHE A 177 -2.19 -7.85 2.54
C PHE A 177 -3.70 -7.80 2.77
N LEU A 178 -4.52 -7.81 1.71
CA LEU A 178 -5.98 -7.90 1.84
C LEU A 178 -6.40 -9.20 2.51
N SER A 179 -5.80 -10.34 2.13
CA SER A 179 -6.06 -11.64 2.76
C SER A 179 -5.55 -11.75 4.20
N MET A 180 -4.66 -10.87 4.64
CA MET A 180 -4.20 -10.79 6.03
C MET A 180 -5.21 -10.05 6.92
N CYS A 181 -5.97 -9.10 6.36
CA CYS A 181 -6.94 -8.33 7.10
C CYS A 181 -8.18 -9.18 7.46
N GLY A 182 -8.79 -8.91 8.62
CA GLY A 182 -10.05 -9.52 9.01
C GLY A 182 -11.23 -9.19 8.08
N ARG A 183 -11.04 -8.16 7.23
CA ARG A 183 -11.85 -7.93 6.04
C ARG A 183 -11.01 -7.37 4.91
N GLY A 184 -10.85 -8.11 3.82
CA GLY A 184 -10.20 -7.66 2.59
C GLY A 184 -11.24 -7.14 1.58
N ILE A 185 -11.08 -5.91 1.10
CA ILE A 185 -12.03 -5.24 0.22
C ILE A 185 -11.34 -4.78 -1.07
N ALA A 186 -11.98 -5.05 -2.21
CA ALA A 186 -11.56 -4.53 -3.51
C ALA A 186 -12.44 -3.36 -3.94
N VAL A 187 -11.84 -2.31 -4.50
CA VAL A 187 -12.63 -1.22 -5.12
C VAL A 187 -13.22 -1.64 -6.47
N ALA A 188 -14.28 -0.98 -6.96
CA ALA A 188 -14.97 -1.39 -8.18
C ALA A 188 -14.08 -1.40 -9.45
N ASN A 189 -13.03 -0.59 -9.48
CA ASN A 189 -12.03 -0.55 -10.56
C ASN A 189 -10.85 -1.52 -10.36
N ALA A 190 -10.84 -2.31 -9.29
CA ALA A 190 -9.81 -3.30 -9.03
C ALA A 190 -9.74 -4.35 -10.16
N LEU A 191 -8.56 -4.95 -10.31
CA LEU A 191 -8.36 -6.09 -11.19
C LEU A 191 -9.26 -7.26 -10.79
N ASP A 192 -9.70 -8.05 -11.77
CA ASP A 192 -10.62 -9.17 -11.51
C ASP A 192 -10.01 -10.21 -10.56
N ALA A 193 -8.70 -10.45 -10.66
CA ALA A 193 -7.97 -11.32 -9.75
C ALA A 193 -8.04 -10.85 -8.28
N VAL A 194 -8.10 -9.53 -8.04
CA VAL A 194 -8.24 -8.94 -6.71
C VAL A 194 -9.67 -9.07 -6.21
N LYS A 195 -10.65 -8.74 -7.07
CA LYS A 195 -12.09 -8.87 -6.76
C LYS A 195 -12.50 -10.28 -6.40
N GLN A 196 -11.95 -11.29 -7.08
CA GLN A 196 -12.23 -12.71 -6.82
C GLN A 196 -11.72 -13.18 -5.45
N ARG A 197 -10.73 -12.49 -4.86
CA ARG A 197 -10.13 -12.85 -3.58
C ARG A 197 -10.57 -11.95 -2.42
N ALA A 198 -11.24 -10.84 -2.71
CA ALA A 198 -11.75 -9.94 -1.69
C ALA A 198 -13.06 -10.48 -1.09
N ASP A 199 -13.26 -10.23 0.19
CA ASP A 199 -14.50 -10.56 0.90
C ASP A 199 -15.69 -9.70 0.44
N TYR A 200 -15.39 -8.51 -0.07
CA TYR A 200 -16.37 -7.58 -0.61
C TYR A 200 -15.76 -6.73 -1.73
N VAL A 201 -16.60 -6.39 -2.70
CA VAL A 201 -16.27 -5.45 -3.78
C VAL A 201 -17.18 -4.24 -3.65
N THR A 202 -16.60 -3.05 -3.51
CA THR A 202 -17.37 -1.81 -3.37
C THR A 202 -18.13 -1.48 -4.65
N GLN A 203 -19.20 -0.69 -4.54
CA GLN A 203 -19.87 -0.11 -5.70
C GLN A 203 -19.05 1.07 -6.26
N GLY A 204 -18.46 1.86 -5.35
CA GLY A 204 -17.60 2.98 -5.71
C GLY A 204 -16.27 2.57 -6.35
N ARG A 205 -15.78 3.36 -7.30
CA ARG A 205 -14.42 3.25 -7.86
C ARG A 205 -13.46 4.10 -7.03
N SER A 206 -12.24 3.63 -6.86
CA SER A 206 -11.13 4.34 -6.21
C SER A 206 -11.60 5.04 -4.94
N SER A 207 -11.42 6.37 -4.85
CA SER A 207 -11.73 7.17 -3.67
C SER A 207 -13.19 7.05 -3.23
N ALA A 208 -14.13 6.85 -4.16
CA ALA A 208 -15.54 6.62 -3.83
C ALA A 208 -15.77 5.27 -3.13
N GLY A 209 -15.03 4.22 -3.50
CA GLY A 209 -15.07 2.93 -2.83
C GLY A 209 -14.49 2.99 -1.42
N VAL A 210 -13.38 3.71 -1.23
CA VAL A 210 -12.82 3.93 0.11
C VAL A 210 -13.80 4.71 1.00
N ARG A 211 -14.45 5.75 0.45
CA ARG A 211 -15.49 6.51 1.18
C ARG A 211 -16.71 5.66 1.55
N GLU A 212 -17.15 4.77 0.67
CA GLU A 212 -18.22 3.79 0.96
C GLU A 212 -17.88 2.98 2.21
N ILE A 213 -16.68 2.42 2.27
CA ILE A 213 -16.21 1.60 3.40
C ILE A 213 -16.04 2.43 4.68
N ILE A 214 -15.45 3.63 4.58
CA ILE A 214 -15.31 4.51 5.75
C ILE A 214 -16.68 4.87 6.33
N ASN A 215 -17.65 5.20 5.48
CA ASN A 215 -18.99 5.56 5.93
C ASN A 215 -19.64 4.37 6.66
N GLN A 216 -19.56 3.16 6.13
CA GLN A 216 -20.09 1.98 6.79
C GLN A 216 -19.36 1.65 8.10
N LEU A 217 -18.03 1.74 8.13
CA LEU A 217 -17.25 1.58 9.37
C LEU A 217 -17.72 2.54 10.46
N VAL A 218 -17.93 3.82 10.12
CA VAL A 218 -18.36 4.84 11.08
C VAL A 218 -19.84 4.65 11.49
N THR A 219 -20.70 4.22 10.58
CA THR A 219 -22.14 4.07 10.83
C THR A 219 -22.48 2.83 11.65
N ASP A 220 -21.98 1.65 11.27
CA ASP A 220 -22.41 0.38 11.88
C ASP A 220 -21.28 -0.66 12.03
N ASP A 221 -20.02 -0.27 11.85
CA ASP A 221 -18.87 -1.16 12.01
C ASP A 221 -18.90 -2.37 11.04
N LEU A 222 -19.43 -2.14 9.82
CA LEU A 222 -19.63 -3.10 8.73
C LEU A 222 -20.62 -4.24 9.02
N GLN A 223 -21.49 -4.08 10.03
CA GLN A 223 -22.48 -5.11 10.37
C GLN A 223 -23.45 -5.41 9.22
N SER A 224 -23.89 -4.38 8.50
CA SER A 224 -24.75 -4.53 7.32
C SER A 224 -24.09 -5.32 6.19
N LEU A 225 -22.81 -5.10 5.90
CA LEU A 225 -22.07 -5.89 4.90
C LEU A 225 -21.91 -7.36 5.32
N ASP A 226 -21.63 -7.60 6.60
CA ASP A 226 -21.46 -8.96 7.13
C ASP A 226 -22.74 -9.78 7.02
N ALA A 227 -23.90 -9.15 7.21
CA ALA A 227 -25.19 -9.80 7.04
C ALA A 227 -25.43 -10.24 5.59
N VAL A 228 -25.07 -9.40 4.61
CA VAL A 228 -25.21 -9.72 3.17
C VAL A 228 -24.28 -10.87 2.77
N ALA A 229 -23.05 -10.89 3.27
CA ALA A 229 -22.10 -11.97 2.98
C ALA A 229 -22.59 -13.32 3.52
N ARG A 230 -23.12 -13.36 4.75
CA ARG A 230 -23.68 -14.60 5.34
C ARG A 230 -24.91 -15.12 4.62
N ALA A 231 -25.72 -14.24 4.02
CA ALA A 231 -26.91 -14.65 3.26
C ALA A 231 -26.57 -15.28 1.89
N ARG A 232 -25.32 -15.13 1.43
CA ARG A 232 -24.83 -15.65 0.14
C ARG A 232 -23.97 -16.92 0.26
N ALA A 233 -23.58 -17.28 1.49
CA ALA A 233 -22.82 -18.50 1.82
C ALA A 233 -23.78 -19.65 2.15
#